data_AF-A0A920MU18-F1
#
_entry.id   AF-A0A920MU18-F1
#
_cell.length_a   1.000
_cell.length_b   1.000
_cell.length_c   1.000
_cell.angle_alpha   90.00
_cell.angle_beta   90.00
_cell.angle_gamma   90.00
#
_symmetry.space_group_name_H-M   'P 1'
#
loop_
_entity.id
_entity.type
_entity.pdbx_description
1 polymer ?
#
loop_
_entity_poly.entity_id
_entity_poly.type
_entity_poly.pdbx_seq_one_letter_code
_entity_poly.pdbx_strand_id
1 'polypeptide(L)' 'MMATGSAHYDLGRWGMEVFRASPRQADLMIVAGRVSQKMAPILRQVYDQIDGT' A
#
# COMPACT_ATOMS: atom_id res chain seq x y z
N MET A 1 -5.32 1.54 8.51
CA MET A 1 -4.77 2.60 7.62
C MET A 1 -4.91 3.97 8.27
N MET A 2 -6.10 4.61 8.26
CA MET A 2 -6.24 6.00 8.73
C MET A 2 -5.83 6.21 10.20
N ALA A 3 -6.26 5.32 11.09
CA ALA A 3 -5.87 5.40 12.50
C ALA A 3 -4.35 5.26 12.69
N THR A 4 -3.72 4.33 11.95
CA THR A 4 -2.28 4.05 12.03
C THR A 4 -1.43 5.24 11.57
N GLY A 5 -1.93 6.04 10.63
CA GLY A 5 -1.29 7.29 10.20
C GLY A 5 -1.61 8.51 11.09
N SER A 6 -2.51 8.38 12.07
CA SER A 6 -2.87 9.46 13.00
C SER A 6 -1.82 9.60 14.11
N ALA A 7 -1.75 10.77 14.75
CA ALA A 7 -0.75 11.14 15.75
C ALA A 7 -0.57 10.13 16.90
N HIS A 8 -1.61 9.37 17.24
CA HIS A 8 -1.52 8.34 18.28
C HIS A 8 -0.52 7.22 17.92
N TYR A 9 -0.54 6.77 16.66
CA TYR A 9 0.31 5.68 16.17
C TYR A 9 1.44 6.15 15.24
N ASP A 10 1.31 7.34 14.65
CA ASP A 10 2.30 8.09 13.86
C ASP A 10 3.35 7.21 13.17
N LEU A 11 3.02 6.70 11.99
CA LEU A 11 3.94 5.92 11.16
C LEU A 11 5.16 6.74 10.67
N GLY A 12 5.09 8.07 10.70
CA GLY A 12 6.22 8.93 10.35
C GLY A 12 7.41 8.79 11.29
N ARG A 13 7.17 8.35 12.54
CA ARG A 13 8.26 8.03 13.48
C ARG A 13 9.21 6.94 12.96
N TRP A 14 8.76 6.14 11.99
CA TRP A 14 9.51 5.05 11.37
C TRP A 14 9.89 5.34 9.90
N GLY A 15 9.70 6.58 9.42
CA GLY A 15 9.92 6.93 8.01
C GLY A 15 8.85 6.39 7.06
N MET A 16 7.66 6.05 7.57
CA MET A 16 6.54 5.47 6.81
C MET A 16 5.38 6.46 6.66
N GLU A 17 5.64 7.76 6.69
CA GLU A 17 4.62 8.83 6.68
C GLU A 17 3.90 8.98 5.34
N VAL A 18 4.53 8.56 4.24
CA VAL A 18 3.98 8.83 2.90
C VAL A 18 3.30 7.62 2.29
N PHE A 19 1.98 7.69 2.21
CA PHE A 19 1.18 6.79 1.38
C PHE A 19 1.23 7.24 -0.08
N ARG A 20 2.02 6.53 -0.89
CA ARG A 20 2.18 6.81 -2.31
C ARG A 20 0.96 6.32 -3.09
N ALA A 21 0.37 7.20 -3.90
CA ALA A 21 -0.75 6.83 -4.77
C ALA A 21 -0.28 6.02 -6.00
N SER A 22 0.96 6.23 -6.43
CA SER A 22 1.56 5.48 -7.54
C SER A 22 2.35 4.28 -7.00
N PRO A 23 2.06 3.05 -7.47
CA PRO A 23 2.83 1.86 -7.07
C PRO A 23 4.31 1.94 -7.49
N ARG A 24 4.63 2.65 -8.58
CA ARG A 24 6.01 2.82 -9.07
C ARG A 24 6.93 3.64 -8.16
N GLN A 25 6.36 4.29 -7.15
CA GLN A 25 7.08 5.10 -6.17
C GLN A 25 6.95 4.54 -4.75
N ALA A 26 6.29 3.38 -4.60
CA ALA A 26 6.04 2.73 -3.33
C ALA A 26 6.98 1.54 -3.16
N ASP A 27 7.42 1.26 -1.94
CA ASP A 27 8.27 0.09 -1.65
C ASP A 27 7.46 -1.13 -1.18
N LEU A 28 6.20 -0.93 -0.78
CA LEU A 28 5.30 -2.00 -0.32
C LEU A 28 3.83 -1.70 -0.64
N MET A 29 3.01 -2.75 -0.69
CA MET A 29 1.56 -2.68 -0.87
C MET A 29 0.81 -3.29 0.31
N ILE A 30 -0.11 -2.54 0.91
CA ILE A 30 -0.98 -3.01 2.01
C ILE A 30 -2.40 -3.27 1.47
N VAL A 31 -2.88 -4.50 1.62
CA VAL A 31 -4.25 -4.88 1.26
C VAL A 31 -5.17 -4.77 2.48
N ALA A 32 -5.78 -3.61 2.67
CA ALA A 32 -6.64 -3.33 3.81
C ALA A 32 -8.10 -3.73 3.56
N GLY A 33 -8.39 -5.04 3.50
CA GLY A 33 -9.76 -5.56 3.37
C GLY A 33 -9.83 -6.92 2.66
N ARG A 34 -11.06 -7.38 2.40
CA ARG A 34 -11.30 -8.62 1.67
C ARG A 34 -10.96 -8.46 0.18
N VAL A 35 -10.42 -9.50 -0.44
CA VAL A 35 -10.18 -9.55 -1.89
C VAL A 35 -11.19 -10.49 -2.54
N SER A 36 -11.92 -10.00 -3.54
CA SER A 36 -12.78 -10.85 -4.37
C SER A 36 -11.97 -11.49 -5.49
N GLN A 37 -12.45 -12.61 -6.03
CA GLN A 37 -11.77 -13.28 -7.14
C GLN A 37 -11.62 -12.39 -8.38
N LYS A 38 -12.59 -11.50 -8.63
CA LYS A 38 -12.52 -10.52 -9.71
C LYS A 38 -11.41 -9.48 -9.50
N MET A 39 -11.07 -9.16 -8.24
CA MET A 39 -10.00 -8.20 -7.92
C MET A 39 -8.61 -8.80 -7.88
N ALA A 40 -8.48 -10.12 -7.73
CA ALA A 40 -7.18 -10.81 -7.67
C ALA A 40 -6.22 -10.45 -8.82
N PRO A 41 -6.61 -10.49 -10.12
CA PRO A 41 -5.68 -10.14 -11.19
C PRO A 41 -5.25 -8.66 -11.19
N ILE A 42 -6.13 -7.75 -10.78
CA ILE A 42 -5.82 -6.32 -10.70
C ILE A 42 -4.80 -6.05 -9.58
N LEU A 43 -4.99 -6.68 -8.42
CA LEU A 43 -4.04 -6.60 -7.31
C LEU A 43 -2.66 -7.11 -7.71
N ARG A 44 -2.60 -8.21 -8.46
CA ARG A 44 -1.35 -8.73 -8.99
C ARG A 44 -0.67 -7.72 -9.93
N GLN A 45 -1.42 -7.14 -10.85
CA GLN A 45 -0.91 -6.12 -11.78
C GLN A 45 -0.36 -4.87 -11.07
N VAL A 46 -0.99 -4.42 -9.99
CA VAL A 46 -0.50 -3.28 -9.19
C VAL A 46 0.77 -3.65 -8.44
N TYR A 47 0.84 -4.86 -7.90
CA TYR A 47 2.04 -5.35 -7.22
C TYR A 47 3.24 -5.47 -8.18
N ASP A 48 3.03 -6.00 -9.38
CA ASP A 48 4.08 -6.15 -10.40
C ASP A 48 4.65 -4.79 -10.84
N GLN A 49 3.88 -3.70 -10.72
CA GLN A 49 4.36 -2.34 -11.00
C GLN A 49 5.33 -1.76 -9.96
N ILE A 50 5.47 -2.39 -8.79
CA ILE A 50 6.40 -1.95 -7.74
C ILE A 50 7.84 -2.34 -8.11
N ASP A 51 8.08 -3.61 -8.44
CA ASP A 51 9.41 -4.13 -8.81
C ASP A 51 9.77 -3.91 -10.29
N GLY A 52 8.79 -3.52 -11.12
CA GLY A 52 9.03 -3.23 -12.55
C GLY A 52 9.31 -4.46 -13.43
N THR A 53 8.96 -5.66 -12.96
CA THR A 53 9.05 -6.93 -13.70
C THR A 53 7.72 -7.35 -14.31
#